data_AF-A0A948CAS1-F1
#
_entry.id   AF-A0A948CAS1-F1
#
_cell.length_a   1.000
_cell.length_b   1.000
_cell.length_c   1.000
_cell.angle_alpha   90.00
_cell.angle_beta   90.00
_cell.angle_gamma   90.00
#
_symmetry.space_group_name_H-M   'P 1'
#
loop_
_entity.id
_entity.type
_entity.pdbx_description
1 polymer ?
#
loop_
_entity_poly.entity_id
_entity_poly.type
_entity_poly.pdbx_seq_one_letter_code
_entity_poly.pdbx_strand_id
1 'polypeptide(L)'
;MAQAENIDSRLMNNNILNSEEEQNNASRELKKRQRKNINEDNGSEESGESETLREKTMKALRMKMKLEEKEKEKQKLEEEMSSPAKQGLSHLLKMAWLNLIDSFGLTLIWINIHVFLKGVFGGRLFCELGEEWLPKQVGQAGKGKAEKTVGKSIGIVEVGGVFLLDLLVGVIILGALAIFLLICNIIQNPLDYIGVALKMFWNKVTGK
;
A
#
# COMPACT_ATOMS: atom_id res chain seq x y z
N MET A 1 -28.80 -16.67 9.38
CA MET A 1 -27.94 -16.03 8.36
C MET A 1 -28.54 -14.78 7.70
N ALA A 2 -29.81 -14.41 7.94
CA ALA A 2 -30.46 -13.26 7.29
C ALA A 2 -30.29 -11.88 7.98
N GLN A 3 -29.46 -11.76 9.03
CA GLN A 3 -29.28 -10.50 9.78
C GLN A 3 -28.03 -9.70 9.39
N ALA A 4 -27.02 -10.32 8.77
CA ALA A 4 -25.78 -9.64 8.40
C ALA A 4 -25.95 -8.70 7.18
N GLU A 5 -26.81 -9.06 6.23
CA GLU A 5 -27.07 -8.28 5.00
C GLU A 5 -27.73 -6.91 5.28
N ASN A 6 -28.44 -6.77 6.40
CA ASN A 6 -29.14 -5.54 6.76
C ASN A 6 -28.20 -4.48 7.37
N ILE A 7 -27.06 -4.89 7.93
CA ILE A 7 -26.11 -3.97 8.60
C ILE A 7 -25.22 -3.29 7.56
N ASP A 8 -24.72 -4.02 6.57
CA ASP A 8 -23.91 -3.45 5.47
C ASP A 8 -24.72 -2.45 4.62
N SER A 9 -25.98 -2.78 4.35
CA SER A 9 -26.89 -1.90 3.62
C SER A 9 -27.13 -0.57 4.35
N ARG A 10 -27.16 -0.59 5.69
CA ARG A 10 -27.31 0.62 6.53
C ARG A 10 -26.02 1.43 6.63
N LEU A 11 -24.86 0.78 6.65
CA LEU A 11 -23.55 1.45 6.68
C LEU A 11 -23.24 2.14 5.35
N MET A 12 -23.57 1.52 4.21
CA MET A 12 -23.39 2.16 2.91
C MET A 12 -24.33 3.35 2.70
N ASN A 13 -25.58 3.29 3.19
CA ASN A 13 -26.52 4.40 3.04
C ASN A 13 -26.17 5.62 3.90
N ASN A 14 -25.66 5.42 5.12
CA ASN A 14 -25.22 6.53 5.99
C ASN A 14 -23.95 7.23 5.47
N ASN A 15 -23.04 6.51 4.83
CA ASN A 15 -21.84 7.14 4.23
C ASN A 15 -22.16 7.98 2.99
N ILE A 16 -23.18 7.60 2.21
CA ILE A 16 -23.61 8.38 1.04
C ILE A 16 -24.26 9.69 1.48
N LEU A 17 -25.14 9.64 2.49
CA LEU A 17 -25.80 10.82 3.08
C LEU A 17 -24.80 11.80 3.71
N ASN A 18 -23.78 11.31 4.43
CA ASN A 18 -22.72 12.16 4.98
C ASN A 18 -21.91 12.85 3.87
N SER A 19 -21.69 12.19 2.72
CA SER A 19 -20.97 12.79 1.59
C SER A 19 -21.77 13.89 0.89
N GLU A 20 -23.10 13.76 0.81
CA GLU A 20 -23.97 14.79 0.22
C GLU A 20 -24.11 16.01 1.14
N GLU A 21 -24.17 15.82 2.46
CA GLU A 21 -24.16 16.92 3.42
C GLU A 21 -22.81 17.65 3.44
N GLU A 22 -21.69 16.93 3.37
CA GLU A 22 -20.36 17.53 3.23
C GLU A 22 -20.21 18.30 1.91
N GLN A 23 -20.69 17.76 0.79
CA GLN A 23 -20.68 18.45 -0.50
C GLN A 23 -21.58 19.70 -0.49
N ASN A 24 -22.74 19.63 0.15
CA ASN A 24 -23.65 20.77 0.29
C ASN A 24 -23.09 21.85 1.22
N ASN A 25 -22.41 21.47 2.31
CA ASN A 25 -21.73 22.41 3.19
C ASN A 25 -20.53 23.06 2.50
N ALA A 26 -19.71 22.30 1.77
CA ALA A 26 -18.60 22.84 0.98
C ALA A 26 -19.10 23.81 -0.11
N SER A 27 -20.20 23.49 -0.80
CA SER A 27 -20.83 24.38 -1.77
C SER A 27 -21.39 25.66 -1.14
N ARG A 28 -21.99 25.57 0.05
CA ARG A 28 -22.49 26.75 0.80
C ARG A 28 -21.34 27.62 1.29
N GLU A 29 -20.23 27.03 1.73
CA GLU A 29 -19.05 27.77 2.17
C GLU A 29 -18.37 28.49 1.00
N LEU A 30 -18.25 27.85 -0.16
CA LEU A 30 -17.77 28.47 -1.40
C LEU A 30 -18.65 29.64 -1.84
N LYS A 31 -19.98 29.50 -1.74
CA LYS A 31 -20.92 30.57 -2.09
C LYS A 31 -20.86 31.76 -1.11
N LYS A 32 -20.57 31.50 0.17
CA LYS A 32 -20.30 32.56 1.17
C LYS A 32 -18.98 33.26 0.91
N ARG A 33 -17.91 32.53 0.55
CA ARG A 33 -16.60 33.14 0.18
C ARG A 33 -16.70 33.96 -1.10
N GLN A 34 -17.45 33.51 -2.10
CA GLN A 34 -17.73 34.30 -3.30
C GLN A 34 -18.50 35.58 -2.97
N ARG A 35 -19.54 35.52 -2.14
CA ARG A 35 -20.28 36.74 -1.72
C ARG A 35 -19.43 37.71 -0.92
N LYS A 36 -18.49 37.21 -0.09
CA LYS A 36 -17.57 38.07 0.65
C LYS A 36 -16.56 38.78 -0.27
N ASN A 37 -16.00 38.06 -1.25
CA ASN A 37 -15.12 38.66 -2.25
C ASN A 37 -15.85 39.67 -3.15
N ILE A 38 -17.13 39.46 -3.48
CA ILE A 38 -17.91 40.41 -4.29
C ILE A 38 -18.20 41.71 -3.53
N ASN A 39 -18.25 41.69 -2.19
CA ASN A 39 -18.48 42.89 -1.38
C ASN A 39 -17.21 43.66 -1.01
N GLU A 40 -16.03 43.02 -1.05
CA GLU A 40 -14.74 43.69 -0.82
C GLU A 40 -14.16 44.33 -2.09
N ASP A 41 -14.72 44.06 -3.28
CA ASP A 41 -14.28 44.56 -4.59
C ASP A 41 -15.28 45.53 -5.25
N ASN A 42 -16.11 46.22 -4.45
CA ASN A 42 -17.00 47.29 -4.94
C ASN A 42 -16.34 48.66 -4.76
N GLY A 43 -15.21 48.84 -5.44
CA GLY A 43 -14.45 50.08 -5.44
C GLY A 43 -13.70 50.32 -6.75
N SER A 44 -14.28 50.00 -7.91
CA SER A 44 -13.96 50.65 -9.19
C SER A 44 -14.90 50.19 -10.31
N GLU A 45 -15.16 51.13 -11.21
CA GLU A 45 -16.23 51.15 -12.20
C GLU A 45 -15.98 50.25 -13.44
N GLU A 46 -17.10 49.90 -14.09
CA GLU A 46 -17.30 49.73 -15.54
C GLU A 46 -16.41 48.75 -16.35
N SER A 47 -17.02 47.62 -16.74
CA SER A 47 -17.44 47.41 -18.14
C SER A 47 -18.21 46.10 -18.25
N GLY A 48 -19.49 46.22 -18.60
CA GLY A 48 -20.34 45.10 -18.95
C GLY A 48 -20.00 44.61 -20.34
N GLU A 49 -19.19 43.56 -20.44
CA GLU A 49 -19.15 42.72 -21.63
C GLU A 49 -19.60 41.32 -21.19
N SER A 50 -20.73 40.89 -21.74
CA SER A 50 -21.30 39.58 -21.48
C SER A 50 -20.36 38.50 -22.03
N GLU A 51 -19.37 38.08 -21.24
CA GLU A 51 -18.44 36.99 -21.55
C GLU A 51 -19.26 35.81 -22.07
N THR A 52 -19.09 35.49 -23.35
CA THR A 52 -19.81 34.40 -24.01
C THR A 52 -19.46 33.07 -23.33
N LEU A 53 -20.38 32.10 -23.31
CA LEU A 53 -20.14 30.78 -22.68
C LEU A 53 -18.85 30.11 -23.17
N ARG A 54 -18.46 30.36 -24.43
CA ARG A 54 -17.19 29.91 -25.02
C ARG A 54 -15.96 30.48 -24.30
N GLU A 55 -16.01 31.75 -23.91
CA GLU A 55 -14.91 32.44 -23.25
C GLU A 55 -14.67 31.91 -21.84
N LYS A 56 -15.77 31.64 -21.10
CA LYS A 56 -15.71 30.98 -19.79
C LYS A 56 -15.14 29.56 -19.88
N THR A 57 -15.52 28.79 -20.91
CA THR A 57 -14.96 27.44 -21.12
C THR A 57 -13.47 27.46 -21.48
N MET A 58 -13.03 28.42 -22.30
CA MET A 58 -11.62 28.60 -22.65
C MET A 58 -10.77 29.01 -21.44
N LYS A 59 -11.29 29.89 -20.57
CA LYS A 59 -10.62 30.32 -19.33
C LYS A 59 -10.49 29.13 -18.35
N ALA A 60 -11.54 28.31 -18.20
CA ALA A 60 -11.52 27.11 -17.37
C ALA A 60 -10.55 26.04 -17.89
N LEU A 61 -10.48 25.81 -19.21
CA LEU A 61 -9.51 24.90 -19.82
C LEU A 61 -8.06 25.36 -19.59
N ARG A 62 -7.79 26.67 -19.74
CA ARG A 62 -6.46 27.25 -19.46
C ARG A 62 -6.08 27.13 -17.99
N MET A 63 -7.02 27.30 -17.06
CA MET A 63 -6.76 27.08 -15.63
C MET A 63 -6.47 25.61 -15.33
N LYS A 64 -7.21 24.66 -15.93
CA LYS A 64 -6.93 23.22 -15.77
C LYS A 64 -5.55 22.85 -16.31
N MET A 65 -5.16 23.35 -17.49
CA MET A 65 -3.82 23.11 -18.04
C MET A 65 -2.71 23.68 -17.16
N LYS A 66 -2.89 24.90 -16.63
CA LYS A 66 -1.92 25.50 -15.70
C LYS A 66 -1.82 24.78 -14.36
N LEU A 67 -2.93 24.23 -13.86
CA LEU A 67 -2.92 23.38 -12.66
C LEU A 67 -2.20 22.06 -12.92
N GLU A 68 -2.47 21.41 -14.06
CA GLU A 68 -1.75 20.20 -14.46
C GLU A 68 -0.25 20.43 -14.69
N GLU A 69 0.14 21.57 -15.26
CA GLU A 69 1.57 21.93 -15.41
C GLU A 69 2.23 22.13 -14.06
N LYS A 70 1.59 22.87 -13.14
CA LYS A 70 2.12 23.07 -11.78
C LYS A 70 2.20 21.77 -10.99
N GLU A 71 1.24 20.87 -11.16
CA GLU A 71 1.30 19.53 -10.58
C GLU A 71 2.43 18.70 -11.17
N LYS A 72 2.65 18.76 -12.50
CA LYS A 72 3.77 18.08 -13.17
C LYS A 72 5.13 18.65 -12.75
N GLU A 73 5.24 19.95 -12.54
CA GLU A 73 6.48 20.58 -12.04
C GLU A 73 6.75 20.21 -10.58
N LYS A 74 5.73 20.22 -9.72
CA LYS A 74 5.88 19.75 -8.33
C LYS A 74 6.28 18.28 -8.28
N GLN A 75 5.70 17.43 -9.12
CA GLN A 75 6.08 16.03 -9.23
C GLN A 75 7.52 15.86 -9.72
N LYS A 76 7.98 16.67 -10.69
CA LYS A 76 9.37 16.62 -11.17
C LYS A 76 10.38 17.07 -10.10
N LEU A 77 10.08 18.12 -9.35
CA LEU A 77 10.92 18.60 -8.25
C LEU A 77 10.96 17.58 -7.09
N GLU A 78 9.83 16.96 -6.76
CA GLU A 78 9.79 15.88 -5.76
C GLU A 78 10.50 14.60 -6.25
N GLU A 79 10.44 14.27 -7.55
CA GLU A 79 11.20 13.17 -8.18
C GLU A 79 12.72 13.44 -8.15
N GLU A 80 13.17 14.66 -8.41
CA GLU A 80 14.61 15.00 -8.41
C GLU A 80 15.23 14.94 -7.01
N MET A 81 14.51 15.43 -5.98
CA MET A 81 15.02 15.38 -4.61
C MET A 81 14.99 13.97 -4.00
N SER A 82 14.07 13.11 -4.45
CA SER A 82 13.98 11.73 -3.98
C SER A 82 14.90 10.75 -4.72
N SER A 83 15.33 11.09 -5.93
CA SER A 83 16.05 10.18 -6.84
C SER A 83 17.29 9.50 -6.22
N PRO A 84 18.20 10.18 -5.51
CA PRO A 84 19.40 9.53 -4.98
C PRO A 84 19.11 8.67 -3.74
N ALA A 85 18.22 9.12 -2.85
CA ALA A 85 17.80 8.36 -1.68
C ALA A 85 17.02 7.09 -2.09
N LYS A 86 16.12 7.24 -3.07
CA LYS A 86 15.34 6.14 -3.66
C LYS A 86 16.26 5.09 -4.32
N GLN A 87 17.33 5.53 -5.00
CA GLN A 87 18.33 4.63 -5.56
C GLN A 87 19.10 3.85 -4.49
N GLY A 88 19.54 4.52 -3.43
CA GLY A 88 20.22 3.84 -2.31
C GLY A 88 19.33 2.79 -1.66
N LEU A 89 18.09 3.16 -1.34
CA LEU A 89 17.12 2.24 -0.72
C LEU A 89 16.72 1.08 -1.64
N SER A 90 16.60 1.32 -2.96
CA SER A 90 16.37 0.24 -3.94
C SER A 90 17.53 -0.75 -4.01
N HIS A 91 18.77 -0.28 -3.83
CA HIS A 91 19.92 -1.17 -3.81
C HIS A 91 19.97 -2.01 -2.54
N LEU A 92 19.64 -1.42 -1.38
CA LEU A 92 19.52 -2.16 -0.12
C LEU A 92 18.40 -3.22 -0.18
N LEU A 93 17.26 -2.88 -0.76
CA LEU A 93 16.14 -3.82 -0.90
C LEU A 93 16.53 -5.01 -1.79
N LYS A 94 17.17 -4.75 -2.94
CA LYS A 94 17.72 -5.80 -3.80
C LYS A 94 18.75 -6.67 -3.09
N MET A 95 19.63 -6.07 -2.29
CA MET A 95 20.60 -6.81 -1.49
C MET A 95 19.91 -7.67 -0.41
N ALA A 96 18.83 -7.20 0.18
CA ALA A 96 18.05 -7.96 1.15
C ALA A 96 17.39 -9.19 0.50
N TRP A 97 16.84 -9.05 -0.72
CA TRP A 97 16.34 -10.19 -1.48
C TRP A 97 17.43 -11.22 -1.82
N LEU A 98 18.62 -10.76 -2.24
CA LEU A 98 19.73 -11.66 -2.57
C LEU A 98 20.26 -12.41 -1.34
N ASN A 99 20.31 -11.75 -0.18
CA ASN A 99 20.77 -12.33 1.07
C ASN A 99 19.66 -13.03 1.86
N LEU A 100 18.46 -13.22 1.29
CA LEU A 100 17.32 -13.81 1.99
C LEU A 100 17.61 -15.20 2.54
N ILE A 101 18.27 -16.02 1.72
CA ILE A 101 18.61 -17.40 2.05
C ILE A 101 19.83 -17.43 2.99
N ASP A 102 20.89 -16.70 2.65
CA ASP A 102 22.15 -16.68 3.42
C ASP A 102 21.98 -16.13 4.84
N SER A 103 20.99 -15.25 5.05
CA SER A 103 20.65 -14.70 6.36
C SER A 103 19.62 -15.52 7.15
N PHE A 104 19.25 -16.72 6.68
CA PHE A 104 18.19 -17.55 7.28
C PHE A 104 16.86 -16.78 7.44
N GLY A 105 16.54 -15.90 6.49
CA GLY A 105 15.33 -15.08 6.52
C GLY A 105 15.38 -13.87 7.46
N LEU A 106 16.51 -13.53 8.09
CA LEU A 106 16.60 -12.34 8.94
C LEU A 106 16.39 -11.04 8.14
N THR A 107 16.79 -11.04 6.87
CA THR A 107 16.51 -9.95 5.92
C THR A 107 15.02 -9.81 5.56
N LEU A 108 14.13 -10.78 5.85
CA LEU A 108 12.68 -10.54 5.75
C LEU A 108 12.24 -9.38 6.62
N ILE A 109 12.83 -9.22 7.81
CA ILE A 109 12.47 -8.14 8.73
C ILE A 109 12.72 -6.81 8.05
N TRP A 110 13.85 -6.68 7.35
CA TRP A 110 14.17 -5.49 6.55
C TRP A 110 13.18 -5.29 5.40
N ILE A 111 12.84 -6.33 4.65
CA ILE A 111 11.86 -6.26 3.56
C ILE A 111 10.49 -5.81 4.09
N ASN A 112 10.04 -6.34 5.24
CA ASN A 112 8.80 -5.95 5.89
C ASN A 112 8.83 -4.50 6.40
N ILE A 113 9.94 -4.06 7.01
CA ILE A 113 10.14 -2.67 7.39
C ILE A 113 10.07 -1.75 6.16
N HIS A 114 10.68 -2.14 5.04
CA HIS A 114 10.62 -1.37 3.79
C HIS A 114 9.19 -1.26 3.25
N VAL A 115 8.42 -2.36 3.24
CA VAL A 115 7.00 -2.36 2.85
C VAL A 115 6.18 -1.43 3.76
N PHE A 116 6.40 -1.51 5.07
CA PHE A 116 5.70 -0.68 6.06
C PHE A 116 6.05 0.81 5.89
N LEU A 117 7.35 1.13 5.78
CA LEU A 117 7.82 2.50 5.60
C LEU A 117 7.37 3.09 4.26
N LYS A 118 7.25 2.29 3.21
CA LYS A 118 6.60 2.70 1.95
C LYS A 118 5.14 3.08 2.18
N GLY A 119 4.40 2.33 3.00
CA GLY A 119 3.02 2.66 3.36
C GLY A 119 2.89 3.97 4.15
N VAL A 120 3.84 4.26 5.04
CA VAL A 120 3.83 5.44 5.93
C VAL A 120 4.39 6.70 5.25
N PHE A 121 5.56 6.60 4.62
CA PHE A 121 6.26 7.73 3.98
C PHE A 121 5.92 7.90 2.49
N GLY A 122 5.14 6.96 1.93
CA GLY A 122 4.76 6.93 0.52
C GLY A 122 5.92 6.55 -0.41
N GLY A 123 5.64 6.56 -1.72
CA GLY A 123 6.63 6.29 -2.79
C GLY A 123 7.69 7.38 -2.99
N ARG A 124 7.82 8.32 -2.05
CA ARG A 124 8.77 9.44 -2.12
C ARG A 124 10.18 9.05 -1.69
N LEU A 125 10.32 8.18 -0.69
CA LEU A 125 11.63 7.73 -0.21
C LEU A 125 11.89 6.28 -0.59
N PHE A 126 10.83 5.47 -0.65
CA PHE A 126 10.93 4.04 -0.87
C PHE A 126 10.52 3.70 -2.31
N CYS A 127 11.38 2.90 -2.96
CA CYS A 127 11.11 2.33 -4.27
C CYS A 127 9.91 1.38 -4.20
N GLU A 128 9.12 1.29 -5.28
CA GLU A 128 8.14 0.21 -5.33
C GLU A 128 8.85 -1.13 -5.35
N LEU A 129 8.25 -2.12 -4.68
CA LEU A 129 8.66 -3.51 -4.80
C LEU A 129 8.66 -3.88 -6.29
N GLY A 130 9.83 -4.23 -6.79
CA GLY A 130 10.09 -4.66 -8.16
C GLY A 130 10.55 -3.61 -9.15
N GLU A 131 10.47 -2.32 -8.79
CA GLU A 131 11.16 -1.26 -9.54
C GLU A 131 12.69 -1.45 -9.52
N GLU A 132 13.21 -2.17 -8.54
CA GLU A 132 14.63 -2.53 -8.40
C GLU A 132 15.15 -3.52 -9.45
N TRP A 133 14.24 -4.24 -10.12
CA TRP A 133 14.56 -5.15 -11.23
C TRP A 133 14.40 -4.49 -12.60
N LEU A 134 13.78 -3.30 -12.67
CA LEU A 134 13.60 -2.59 -13.93
C LEU A 134 14.90 -1.86 -14.34
N PRO A 135 15.32 -1.95 -15.61
CA PRO A 135 16.47 -1.19 -16.10
C PRO A 135 16.20 0.31 -15.99
N LYS A 136 17.19 1.10 -15.52
CA LYS A 136 17.08 2.58 -15.38
C LYS A 136 16.61 3.29 -16.66
N GLN A 137 16.84 2.69 -17.82
CA GLN A 137 16.44 3.20 -19.14
C GLN A 137 14.94 3.07 -19.42
N VAL A 138 14.25 2.11 -18.81
CA VAL A 138 12.79 1.94 -18.95
C VAL A 138 12.09 2.96 -18.04
N GLY A 139 12.56 3.09 -16.78
CA GLY A 139 12.04 4.02 -15.77
C GLY A 139 12.14 5.52 -16.09
N GLN A 140 13.12 5.92 -16.91
CA GLN A 140 13.30 7.32 -17.32
C GLN A 140 12.70 7.65 -18.69
N ALA A 141 12.58 6.68 -19.60
CA ALA A 141 12.08 6.92 -20.96
C ALA A 141 10.56 6.67 -21.10
N GLY A 142 9.93 6.02 -20.11
CA GLY A 142 8.63 5.40 -20.24
C GLY A 142 7.45 6.05 -19.51
N LYS A 143 7.29 7.39 -19.51
CA LYS A 143 6.04 8.05 -19.03
C LYS A 143 4.76 7.69 -19.82
N GLY A 144 4.68 6.51 -20.43
CA GLY A 144 3.51 5.92 -21.06
C GLY A 144 2.71 4.99 -20.12
N LYS A 145 1.43 4.82 -20.43
CA LYS A 145 0.48 3.95 -19.71
C LYS A 145 0.97 2.49 -19.52
N ALA A 146 1.86 2.00 -20.38
CA ALA A 146 2.37 0.63 -20.32
C ALA A 146 3.27 0.41 -19.08
N GLU A 147 4.14 1.36 -18.75
CA GLU A 147 5.07 1.23 -17.60
C GLU A 147 4.32 1.26 -16.26
N LYS A 148 3.32 2.15 -16.13
CA LYS A 148 2.47 2.22 -14.93
C LYS A 148 1.65 0.95 -14.68
N THR A 149 1.37 0.17 -15.72
CA THR A 149 0.58 -1.06 -15.59
C THR A 149 1.48 -2.24 -15.24
N VAL A 150 2.65 -2.35 -15.90
CA VAL A 150 3.65 -3.40 -15.62
C VAL A 150 4.26 -3.23 -14.23
N GLY A 151 4.61 -2.00 -13.83
CA GLY A 151 5.14 -1.72 -12.48
C GLY A 151 4.14 -2.06 -11.38
N LYS A 152 2.85 -1.74 -11.56
CA LYS A 152 1.80 -2.08 -10.60
C LYS A 152 1.58 -3.59 -10.48
N SER A 153 1.60 -4.33 -11.59
CA SER A 153 1.43 -5.79 -11.56
C SER A 153 2.60 -6.48 -10.86
N ILE A 154 3.83 -6.03 -11.11
CA ILE A 154 5.02 -6.54 -10.44
C ILE A 154 4.95 -6.25 -8.93
N GLY A 155 4.59 -5.02 -8.54
CA GLY A 155 4.47 -4.67 -7.13
C GLY A 155 3.41 -5.48 -6.37
N ILE A 156 2.30 -5.85 -7.01
CA ILE A 156 1.27 -6.71 -6.40
C ILE A 156 1.79 -8.13 -6.21
N VAL A 157 2.49 -8.68 -7.21
CA VAL A 157 3.08 -10.03 -7.13
C VAL A 157 4.12 -10.10 -6.01
N GLU A 158 4.95 -9.07 -5.85
CA GLU A 158 5.97 -9.06 -4.80
C GLU A 158 5.37 -8.93 -3.40
N VAL A 159 4.35 -8.09 -3.20
CA VAL A 159 3.64 -8.05 -1.90
C VAL A 159 2.99 -9.39 -1.58
N GLY A 160 2.39 -10.05 -2.58
CA GLY A 160 1.88 -11.42 -2.43
C GLY A 160 2.98 -12.43 -2.11
N GLY A 161 4.16 -12.27 -2.71
CA GLY A 161 5.35 -13.07 -2.44
C GLY A 161 5.84 -12.91 -1.00
N VAL A 162 5.98 -11.68 -0.51
CA VAL A 162 6.36 -11.39 0.89
C VAL A 162 5.35 -11.99 1.85
N PHE A 163 4.04 -11.82 1.60
CA PHE A 163 3.00 -12.41 2.43
C PHE A 163 3.06 -13.94 2.48
N LEU A 164 3.29 -14.59 1.33
CA LEU A 164 3.46 -16.05 1.26
C LEU A 164 4.71 -16.51 2.04
N LEU A 165 5.78 -15.71 1.97
CA LEU A 165 7.04 -16.00 2.64
C LEU A 165 6.92 -15.81 4.16
N ASP A 166 6.20 -14.78 4.62
CA ASP A 166 5.81 -14.60 6.02
C ASP A 166 4.94 -15.75 6.52
N LEU A 167 4.00 -16.23 5.72
CA LEU A 167 3.17 -17.38 6.05
C LEU A 167 4.02 -18.66 6.19
N LEU A 168 4.98 -18.88 5.30
CA LEU A 168 5.93 -19.99 5.39
C LEU A 168 6.76 -19.91 6.68
N VAL A 169 7.32 -18.74 7.00
CA VAL A 169 8.06 -18.51 8.25
C VAL A 169 7.17 -18.76 9.47
N GLY A 170 5.92 -18.30 9.43
CA GLY A 170 4.93 -18.56 10.48
C GLY A 170 4.68 -20.07 10.70
N VAL A 171 4.55 -20.85 9.63
CA VAL A 171 4.42 -22.31 9.70
C VAL A 171 5.66 -22.96 10.32
N ILE A 172 6.87 -22.51 9.96
CA ILE A 172 8.12 -23.02 10.53
C ILE A 172 8.18 -22.73 12.04
N ILE A 173 7.85 -21.51 12.45
CA ILE A 173 7.82 -21.12 13.88
C ILE A 173 6.80 -21.95 14.64
N LEU A 174 5.59 -22.12 14.10
CA LEU A 174 4.54 -22.91 14.72
C LEU A 174 4.93 -24.39 14.84
N GLY A 175 5.57 -24.95 13.80
CA GLY A 175 6.13 -26.30 13.84
C GLY A 175 7.22 -26.46 14.90
N ALA A 176 8.14 -25.51 15.01
CA ALA A 176 9.17 -25.51 16.05
C ALA A 176 8.55 -25.43 17.45
N LEU A 177 7.54 -24.59 17.64
CA LEU A 177 6.80 -24.48 18.91
C LEU A 177 6.03 -25.76 19.24
N ALA A 178 5.41 -26.40 18.25
CA ALA A 178 4.73 -27.69 18.43
C ALA A 178 5.71 -28.79 18.86
N ILE A 179 6.90 -28.86 18.24
CA ILE A 179 7.96 -29.79 18.65
C ILE A 179 8.42 -29.49 20.07
N PHE A 180 8.65 -28.21 20.40
CA PHE A 180 9.04 -27.81 21.74
C PHE A 180 8.01 -28.23 22.80
N LEU A 181 6.72 -27.96 22.56
CA LEU A 181 5.63 -28.39 23.44
C LEU A 181 5.54 -29.92 23.55
N LEU A 182 5.77 -30.64 22.46
CA LEU A 182 5.82 -32.09 22.47
C LEU A 182 6.96 -32.61 23.36
N ILE A 183 8.15 -32.01 23.27
CA ILE A 183 9.27 -32.35 24.16
C ILE A 183 8.92 -32.06 25.62
N CYS A 184 8.36 -30.88 25.92
CA CYS A 184 7.92 -30.54 27.28
C CYS A 184 6.88 -31.55 27.80
N ASN A 185 5.93 -31.97 26.96
CA ASN A 185 4.92 -32.95 27.32
C ASN A 185 5.54 -34.33 27.61
N ILE A 186 6.51 -34.75 26.80
CA ILE A 186 7.26 -36.00 27.05
C ILE A 186 8.00 -35.96 28.39
N ILE A 187 8.62 -34.82 28.72
CA ILE A 187 9.34 -34.66 30.00
C ILE A 187 8.37 -34.66 31.18
N GLN A 188 7.18 -34.07 31.03
CA GLN A 188 6.17 -34.00 32.08
C GLN A 188 5.46 -35.35 32.30
N ASN A 189 5.22 -36.12 31.25
CA ASN A 189 4.49 -37.39 31.30
C ASN A 189 5.31 -38.57 30.75
N PRO A 190 6.51 -38.84 31.26
CA PRO A 190 7.45 -39.78 30.63
C PRO A 190 6.89 -41.22 30.60
N LEU A 191 6.09 -41.60 31.59
CA LEU A 191 5.52 -42.95 31.70
C LEU A 191 4.51 -43.27 30.58
N ASP A 192 3.72 -42.28 30.16
CA ASP A 192 2.73 -42.48 29.09
C ASP A 192 3.42 -42.75 27.75
N TYR A 193 4.49 -42.01 27.45
CA TYR A 193 5.27 -42.20 26.22
C TYR A 193 6.10 -43.49 26.26
N ILE A 194 6.63 -43.88 27.43
CA ILE A 194 7.29 -45.18 27.61
C ILE A 194 6.29 -46.31 27.34
N GLY A 195 5.06 -46.21 27.86
CA GLY A 195 4.00 -47.20 27.62
C GLY A 195 3.64 -47.31 26.14
N VAL A 196 3.52 -46.18 25.43
CA VAL A 196 3.27 -46.15 23.98
C VAL A 196 4.44 -46.76 23.19
N ALA A 197 5.68 -46.45 23.55
CA ALA A 197 6.88 -47.01 22.90
C ALA A 197 6.99 -48.52 23.11
N LEU A 198 6.76 -49.01 24.34
CA LEU A 198 6.70 -50.43 24.67
C LEU A 198 5.59 -51.14 23.91
N LYS A 199 4.41 -50.52 23.78
CA LYS A 199 3.29 -51.09 23.00
C LYS A 199 3.62 -51.20 21.52
N MET A 200 4.23 -50.17 20.92
CA MET A 200 4.70 -50.21 19.52
C MET A 200 5.77 -51.30 19.32
N PHE A 201 6.73 -51.40 20.24
CA PHE A 201 7.75 -52.45 20.20
C PHE A 201 7.13 -53.84 20.32
N TRP A 202 6.22 -54.02 21.27
CA TRP A 202 5.54 -55.29 21.52
C TRP A 202 4.68 -55.74 20.32
N ASN A 203 3.92 -54.82 19.72
CA ASN A 203 3.17 -55.08 18.50
C ASN A 203 4.09 -55.52 17.36
N LYS A 204 5.23 -54.83 17.19
CA LYS A 204 6.24 -55.20 16.18
C LYS A 204 6.87 -56.57 16.43
N VAL A 205 7.12 -56.96 17.68
CA VAL A 205 7.69 -58.27 18.05
C VAL A 205 6.65 -59.40 17.91
N THR A 206 5.40 -59.13 18.27
CA THR A 206 4.33 -60.14 18.24
C THR A 206 3.60 -60.24 16.90
N GLY A 207 3.91 -59.34 15.94
CA GLY A 207 3.30 -59.32 14.61
C GLY A 207 1.82 -58.96 14.61
N LYS A 208 1.34 -58.29 15.67
CA LYS A 208 -0.03 -57.78 15.82
C LYS A 208 -0.13 -56.29 15.54
#